data_AF-A0A5A9PPR8-F1
#
_entry.id   AF-A0A5A9PPR8-F1
#
_cell.length_a   1.000
_cell.length_b   1.000
_cell.length_c   1.000
_cell.angle_alpha   90.00
_cell.angle_beta   90.00
_cell.angle_gamma   90.00
#
_symmetry.space_group_name_H-M   'P 1'
#
loop_
_entity.id
_entity.type
_entity.pdbx_description
1 polymer ?
#
loop_
_entity_poly.entity_id
_entity_poly.type
_entity_poly.pdbx_seq_one_letter_code
_entity_poly.pdbx_strand_id
1 'polypeptide(L)'
;MTSYRCELCSEQAEDIAVHLSDRHGMINERELELICCLIKGRQIAAGLNCPITGCAVRDSARLDRHLCRIHKVDKQEKQRLVNVARRQAILYELRALRETFSDPPMVSILDMCGPSYASPPDHMRNITRMLSTFERETCGPLPSVKRRDNARQRAKRTGDFFEFCRRTYGPDFFDTMSPSDALLGFATELYGRNLTVSTVRHYLIDVRIFSSYAVDSSERDPSVTEAKLRHLNRAYLFQMKQMRGELQDHRAESRAHKSARIISHMEVRWVKRSNVRVPSGTSRVRSPKFCSMDVRTIQRCVV
;
A
#
# COMPACT_ATOMS: atom_id res chain seq x y z
N MET A 1 7.81 -25.99 -1.98
CA MET A 1 8.46 -25.04 -2.89
C MET A 1 8.35 -23.65 -2.28
N THR A 2 9.46 -22.93 -2.14
CA THR A 2 9.46 -21.56 -1.59
C THR A 2 9.17 -20.58 -2.71
N SER A 3 7.98 -19.95 -2.73
CA SER A 3 7.70 -18.85 -3.64
C SER A 3 8.16 -17.52 -3.02
N TYR A 4 8.70 -16.65 -3.86
CA TYR A 4 9.14 -15.31 -3.49
C TYR A 4 8.30 -14.26 -4.20
N ARG A 5 8.18 -13.07 -3.61
CA ARG A 5 7.42 -11.95 -4.19
C ARG A 5 8.37 -10.97 -4.87
N CYS A 6 8.11 -10.66 -6.14
CA CYS A 6 8.90 -9.70 -6.89
C CYS A 6 8.66 -8.27 -6.40
N GLU A 7 9.72 -7.50 -6.11
CA GLU A 7 9.60 -6.10 -5.68
C GLU A 7 9.24 -5.14 -6.84
N LEU A 8 9.33 -5.56 -8.10
CA LEU A 8 9.03 -4.71 -9.27
C LEU A 8 7.57 -4.80 -9.72
N CYS A 9 6.97 -5.99 -9.67
CA CYS A 9 5.59 -6.24 -10.11
C CYS A 9 4.68 -6.83 -9.02
N SER A 10 5.22 -7.18 -7.85
CA SER A 10 4.51 -7.85 -6.75
C SER A 10 4.01 -9.27 -7.06
N GLU A 11 4.32 -9.85 -8.23
CA GLU A 11 3.94 -11.24 -8.58
C GLU A 11 4.73 -12.26 -7.76
N GLN A 12 4.13 -13.43 -7.49
CA GLN A 12 4.85 -14.56 -6.89
C GLN A 12 5.58 -15.33 -7.99
N ALA A 13 6.84 -15.66 -7.74
CA ALA A 13 7.64 -16.51 -8.61
C ALA A 13 8.41 -17.53 -7.76
N GLU A 14 8.52 -18.75 -8.28
CA GLU A 14 9.38 -19.80 -7.69
C GLU A 14 10.85 -19.50 -8.01
N ASP A 15 11.13 -19.16 -9.28
CA ASP A 15 12.42 -18.67 -9.72
C ASP A 15 12.36 -17.17 -10.04
N ILE A 16 12.84 -16.37 -9.08
CA ILE A 16 12.93 -14.92 -9.21
C ILE A 16 13.88 -14.51 -10.34
N ALA A 17 14.95 -15.25 -10.60
CA ALA A 17 15.93 -14.85 -11.61
C ALA A 17 15.31 -14.94 -13.01
N VAL A 18 14.70 -16.08 -13.32
CA VAL A 18 13.96 -16.30 -14.57
C VAL A 18 12.82 -15.29 -14.71
N HIS A 19 12.06 -15.07 -13.64
CA HIS A 19 10.98 -14.09 -13.64
C HIS A 19 11.47 -12.67 -13.99
N LEU A 20 12.59 -12.23 -13.40
CA LEU A 20 13.15 -10.90 -13.64
C LEU A 20 13.69 -10.76 -15.08
N SER A 21 14.36 -11.78 -15.61
CA SER A 21 14.82 -11.77 -16.99
C SER A 21 13.66 -11.76 -17.99
N ASP A 22 12.66 -12.64 -17.83
CA ASP A 22 11.57 -12.79 -18.80
C ASP A 22 10.53 -11.67 -18.73
N ARG A 23 10.13 -11.25 -17.52
CA ARG A 23 9.02 -10.31 -17.31
C ARG A 23 9.49 -8.86 -17.24
N HIS A 24 10.70 -8.65 -16.77
CA HIS A 24 11.28 -7.32 -16.61
C HIS A 24 12.40 -7.02 -17.62
N GLY A 25 12.79 -7.98 -18.47
CA GLY A 25 13.83 -7.76 -19.47
C GLY A 25 15.18 -7.43 -18.83
N MET A 26 15.46 -7.98 -17.66
CA MET A 26 16.68 -7.69 -16.91
C MET A 26 17.86 -8.43 -17.52
N ILE A 27 18.65 -7.72 -18.33
CA ILE A 27 19.84 -8.27 -19.02
C ILE A 27 21.10 -8.08 -18.16
N ASN A 28 21.16 -7.03 -17.35
CA ASN A 28 22.32 -6.75 -16.51
C ASN A 28 22.40 -7.78 -15.35
N GLU A 29 23.41 -8.66 -15.40
CA GLU A 29 23.59 -9.75 -14.44
C GLU A 29 23.83 -9.24 -13.01
N ARG A 30 24.55 -8.12 -12.87
CA ARG A 30 24.82 -7.53 -11.56
C ARG A 30 23.56 -6.94 -10.95
N GLU A 31 22.76 -6.24 -11.74
CA GLU A 31 21.43 -5.76 -11.32
C GLU A 31 20.54 -6.93 -10.88
N LEU A 32 20.52 -8.00 -11.68
CA LEU A 32 19.75 -9.21 -11.41
C LEU A 32 20.13 -9.86 -10.09
N GLU A 33 21.43 -9.99 -9.81
CA GLU A 33 21.95 -10.54 -8.57
C GLU A 33 21.53 -9.68 -7.36
N LEU A 34 21.71 -8.36 -7.45
CA LEU A 34 21.34 -7.41 -6.40
C LEU A 34 19.85 -7.52 -6.03
N ILE A 35 18.98 -7.54 -7.03
CA ILE A 35 17.52 -7.63 -6.83
C ILE A 35 17.10 -9.02 -6.34
N CYS A 36 17.75 -10.09 -6.81
CA CYS A 36 17.53 -11.43 -6.28
C CYS A 36 17.87 -11.51 -4.78
N CYS A 37 18.99 -10.92 -4.38
CA CYS A 37 19.39 -10.84 -2.97
C CYS A 37 18.42 -10.00 -2.14
N LEU A 38 17.90 -8.89 -2.70
CA LEU A 38 16.89 -8.06 -2.06
C LEU A 38 15.63 -8.87 -1.75
N ILE A 39 15.10 -9.56 -2.75
CA ILE A 39 13.85 -10.33 -2.63
C ILE A 39 14.02 -11.53 -1.71
N LYS A 40 15.17 -12.21 -1.78
CA LYS A 40 15.45 -13.39 -0.95
C LYS A 40 15.92 -13.01 0.48
N GLY A 41 16.09 -11.73 0.79
CA GLY A 41 16.60 -11.25 2.07
C GLY A 41 18.05 -11.66 2.36
N ARG A 42 18.82 -11.97 1.31
CA ARG A 42 20.23 -12.37 1.40
C ARG A 42 21.13 -11.13 1.50
N GLN A 43 22.30 -11.34 2.10
CA GLN A 43 23.29 -10.29 2.30
C GLN A 43 24.37 -10.39 1.21
N ILE A 44 24.72 -9.25 0.62
CA ILE A 44 25.72 -9.15 -0.46
C ILE A 44 27.07 -8.66 0.09
N ALA A 45 27.04 -7.65 0.97
CA ALA A 45 28.23 -7.05 1.57
C ALA A 45 28.55 -7.67 2.93
N ALA A 46 29.84 -7.80 3.26
CA ALA A 46 30.29 -8.34 4.55
C ALA A 46 29.92 -7.44 5.75
N GLY A 47 29.73 -6.14 5.52
CA GLY A 47 29.37 -5.15 6.53
C GLY A 47 28.00 -4.53 6.28
N LEU A 48 27.27 -4.21 7.35
CA LEU A 48 26.03 -3.44 7.31
C LEU A 48 26.18 -2.17 8.15
N ASN A 49 25.63 -1.07 7.65
CA ASN A 49 25.53 0.18 8.40
C ASN A 49 24.36 0.09 9.39
N CYS A 50 24.53 0.68 10.58
CA CYS A 50 23.44 0.74 11.54
C CYS A 50 22.35 1.69 11.03
N PRO A 51 21.08 1.24 10.90
CA PRO A 51 20.00 2.08 10.36
C PRO A 51 19.43 3.06 11.39
N ILE A 52 19.91 3.02 12.64
CA ILE A 52 19.44 3.92 13.71
C ILE A 52 20.08 5.29 13.52
N THR A 53 19.24 6.31 13.39
CA THR A 53 19.65 7.71 13.24
C THR A 53 20.60 8.14 14.36
N GLY A 54 21.73 8.74 13.99
CA GLY A 54 22.74 9.20 14.95
C GLY A 54 23.70 8.10 15.45
N CYS A 55 23.54 6.85 15.01
CA CYS A 55 24.54 5.82 15.26
C CYS A 55 25.70 5.94 14.26
N ALA A 56 26.94 6.02 14.77
CA ALA A 56 28.13 6.15 13.94
C ALA A 56 28.66 4.81 13.40
N VAL A 57 28.07 3.67 13.80
CA VAL A 57 28.57 2.35 13.42
C VAL A 57 28.29 2.06 11.94
N ARG A 58 29.37 1.89 11.19
CA ARG A 58 29.38 1.52 9.78
C ARG A 58 30.05 0.16 9.59
N ASP A 59 29.73 -0.52 8.49
CA ASP A 59 30.38 -1.75 8.04
C ASP A 59 30.48 -2.88 9.10
N SER A 60 29.42 -3.06 9.90
CA SER A 60 29.40 -4.10 10.92
C SER A 60 28.88 -5.43 10.38
N ALA A 61 29.74 -6.46 10.37
CA ALA A 61 29.35 -7.84 10.05
C ALA A 61 28.40 -8.46 11.10
N ARG A 62 28.40 -7.91 12.33
CA ARG A 62 27.58 -8.37 13.46
C ARG A 62 26.65 -7.27 13.92
N LEU A 63 25.92 -6.68 12.97
CA LEU A 63 24.89 -5.68 13.25
C LEU A 63 23.86 -6.21 14.27
N ASP A 64 23.55 -7.50 14.22
CA ASP A 64 22.71 -8.20 15.21
C ASP A 64 23.19 -7.98 16.67
N ARG A 65 24.49 -8.16 16.90
CA ARG A 65 25.12 -8.02 18.22
C ARG A 65 25.22 -6.55 18.63
N HIS A 66 25.53 -5.67 17.67
CA HIS A 66 25.58 -4.23 17.91
C HIS A 66 24.22 -3.71 18.37
N LEU A 67 23.15 -4.07 17.66
CA LEU A 67 21.78 -3.68 18.00
C LEU A 67 21.37 -4.15 19.40
N CYS A 68 21.71 -5.39 19.77
CA CYS A 68 21.43 -5.90 21.12
C CYS A 68 22.22 -5.17 22.21
N ARG A 69 23.50 -4.86 21.98
CA ARG A 69 24.38 -4.30 23.02
C ARG A 69 24.22 -2.80 23.21
N ILE A 70 24.13 -2.05 22.11
CA ILE A 70 24.12 -0.58 22.13
C ILE A 70 22.69 -0.05 22.21
N HIS A 71 21.79 -0.60 21.39
CA HIS A 71 20.43 -0.08 21.26
C HIS A 71 19.38 -0.85 22.06
N LYS A 72 19.77 -1.97 22.70
CA LYS A 72 18.91 -2.81 23.54
C LYS A 72 17.54 -3.13 22.90
N VAL A 73 17.54 -3.32 21.58
CA VAL A 73 16.31 -3.62 20.83
C VAL A 73 15.85 -5.05 21.08
N ASP A 74 14.54 -5.26 21.04
CA ASP A 74 13.95 -6.59 21.18
C ASP A 74 14.27 -7.49 19.96
N LYS A 75 13.89 -8.77 20.04
CA LYS A 75 14.19 -9.75 18.98
C LYS A 75 13.52 -9.42 17.64
N GLN A 76 12.29 -8.91 17.66
CA GLN A 76 11.51 -8.62 16.46
C GLN A 76 12.03 -7.35 15.78
N GLU A 77 12.26 -6.31 16.57
CA GLU A 77 12.83 -5.04 16.16
C GLU A 77 14.26 -5.20 15.65
N LYS A 78 15.06 -6.06 16.29
CA LYS A 78 16.38 -6.43 15.77
C LYS A 78 16.29 -7.01 14.36
N GLN A 79 15.41 -7.99 14.16
CA GLN A 79 15.27 -8.62 12.84
C GLN A 79 14.83 -7.60 11.79
N ARG A 80 13.91 -6.70 12.18
CA ARG A 80 13.46 -5.59 11.34
C ARG A 80 14.63 -4.70 10.93
N LEU A 81 15.38 -4.18 11.89
CA LEU A 81 16.49 -3.26 11.64
C LEU A 81 17.60 -3.92 10.79
N VAL A 82 17.88 -5.21 11.01
CA VAL A 82 18.82 -5.95 10.15
C VAL A 82 18.30 -6.04 8.72
N ASN A 83 17.02 -6.33 8.51
CA ASN A 83 16.43 -6.38 7.17
C ASN A 83 16.45 -5.00 6.49
N VAL A 84 16.19 -3.93 7.24
CA VAL A 84 16.31 -2.55 6.76
C VAL A 84 17.73 -2.25 6.30
N ALA A 85 18.73 -2.57 7.13
CA ALA A 85 20.12 -2.33 6.80
C ALA A 85 20.56 -3.11 5.55
N ARG A 86 20.10 -4.37 5.40
CA ARG A 86 20.34 -5.17 4.19
C ARG A 86 19.73 -4.51 2.95
N ARG A 87 18.47 -4.09 3.04
CA ARG A 87 17.79 -3.39 1.94
C ARG A 87 18.53 -2.11 1.55
N GLN A 88 18.93 -1.29 2.53
CA GLN A 88 19.69 -0.06 2.29
C GLN A 88 21.04 -0.33 1.61
N ALA A 89 21.77 -1.36 2.05
CA ALA A 89 23.04 -1.74 1.42
C ALA A 89 22.84 -2.12 -0.06
N ILE A 90 21.81 -2.90 -0.38
CA ILE A 90 21.52 -3.29 -1.76
C ILE A 90 21.10 -2.09 -2.62
N LEU A 91 20.28 -1.19 -2.08
CA LEU A 91 19.88 0.03 -2.78
C LEU A 91 21.08 0.96 -3.06
N TYR A 92 22.05 1.00 -2.15
CA TYR A 92 23.29 1.75 -2.34
C TYR A 92 24.14 1.15 -3.48
N GLU A 93 24.29 -0.17 -3.51
CA GLU A 93 24.98 -0.87 -4.61
C GLU A 93 24.27 -0.67 -5.96
N LEU A 94 22.94 -0.73 -5.99
CA LEU A 94 22.16 -0.44 -7.20
C LEU A 94 22.38 1.00 -7.68
N ARG A 95 22.47 1.96 -6.76
CA ARG A 95 22.80 3.36 -7.09
C ARG A 95 24.21 3.47 -7.68
N ALA A 96 25.20 2.88 -7.02
CA ALA A 96 26.59 2.90 -7.50
C ALA A 96 26.70 2.28 -8.90
N LEU A 97 26.00 1.16 -9.14
CA LEU A 97 25.94 0.54 -10.46
C LEU A 97 25.34 1.48 -11.52
N ARG A 98 24.29 2.23 -11.17
CA ARG A 98 23.69 3.22 -12.08
C ARG A 98 24.64 4.38 -12.38
N GLU A 99 25.37 4.86 -11.36
CA GLU A 99 26.35 5.95 -11.51
C GLU A 99 27.50 5.56 -12.47
N THR A 100 27.84 4.27 -12.56
CA THR A 100 28.85 3.78 -13.50
C THR A 100 28.37 3.69 -14.96
N PHE A 101 27.14 4.11 -15.27
CA PHE A 101 26.55 4.00 -16.61
C PHE A 101 26.74 2.60 -17.23
N SER A 102 26.33 1.58 -16.48
CA SER A 102 26.53 0.18 -16.85
C SER A 102 25.96 -0.16 -18.23
N ASP A 103 26.73 -0.91 -19.02
CA ASP A 103 26.28 -1.56 -20.26
C ASP A 103 26.17 -3.07 -20.02
N PRO A 104 24.97 -3.69 -20.10
CA PRO A 104 23.67 -3.14 -20.49
C PRO A 104 23.02 -2.20 -19.45
N PRO A 105 22.12 -1.29 -19.88
CA PRO A 105 21.48 -0.32 -19.00
C PRO A 105 20.58 -1.00 -17.97
N MET A 106 20.58 -0.46 -16.75
CA MET A 106 19.71 -0.95 -15.67
C MET A 106 18.23 -0.68 -15.96
N VAL A 107 17.36 -1.64 -15.64
CA VAL A 107 15.91 -1.54 -15.88
C VAL A 107 15.14 -1.16 -14.61
N SER A 108 15.58 -1.61 -13.45
CA SER A 108 14.95 -1.28 -12.18
C SER A 108 15.13 0.21 -11.87
N ILE A 109 14.27 0.75 -10.99
CA ILE A 109 14.36 2.13 -10.48
C ILE A 109 14.28 2.15 -8.95
N LEU A 110 14.66 1.03 -8.31
CA LEU A 110 14.51 0.82 -6.88
C LEU A 110 15.42 1.75 -6.07
N ASP A 111 16.62 2.02 -6.57
CA ASP A 111 17.63 2.92 -6.00
C ASP A 111 17.26 4.42 -6.08
N MET A 112 16.40 4.77 -7.04
CA MET A 112 15.83 6.12 -7.15
C MET A 112 14.77 6.41 -6.09
N CYS A 113 14.29 5.38 -5.40
CA CYS A 113 13.43 5.52 -4.21
C CYS A 113 14.25 5.73 -2.92
N GLY A 114 15.48 6.24 -3.02
CA GLY A 114 16.45 6.23 -1.93
C GLY A 114 16.10 7.06 -0.69
N PRO A 115 16.97 6.96 0.35
CA PRO A 115 16.72 7.57 1.65
C PRO A 115 16.54 9.06 1.52
N SER A 116 15.46 9.58 2.10
CA SER A 116 15.35 11.03 2.19
C SER A 116 16.34 11.53 3.23
N TYR A 117 17.31 12.32 2.81
CA TYR A 117 18.17 13.07 3.74
C TYR A 117 17.44 14.23 4.43
N ALA A 118 16.11 14.36 4.23
CA ALA A 118 15.31 15.34 4.95
C ALA A 118 15.26 14.96 6.44
N SER A 119 15.44 15.95 7.30
CA SER A 119 15.53 15.76 8.75
C SER A 119 14.34 14.89 9.28
N PRO A 120 14.60 13.86 10.10
CA PRO A 120 13.61 12.90 10.59
C PRO A 120 12.43 13.38 11.49
N PRO A 121 12.29 14.64 11.98
CA PRO A 121 11.17 14.91 12.90
C PRO A 121 9.79 15.07 12.26
N ASP A 122 9.69 15.40 10.96
CA ASP A 122 8.46 16.03 10.44
C ASP A 122 7.71 15.27 9.34
N HIS A 123 8.17 14.09 8.94
CA HIS A 123 7.55 13.32 7.86
C HIS A 123 6.06 13.05 8.11
N MET A 124 5.72 12.58 9.31
CA MET A 124 4.33 12.35 9.70
C MET A 124 3.53 13.65 9.83
N ARG A 125 4.17 14.75 10.21
CA ARG A 125 3.53 16.07 10.26
C ARG A 125 3.15 16.53 8.85
N ASN A 126 4.05 16.33 7.89
CA ASN A 126 3.81 16.64 6.48
C ASN A 126 2.72 15.76 5.89
N ILE A 127 2.73 14.44 6.14
CA ILE A 127 1.66 13.53 5.73
C ILE A 127 0.32 13.96 6.34
N THR A 128 0.30 14.31 7.63
CA THR A 128 -0.93 14.75 8.31
C THR A 128 -1.46 16.05 7.69
N ARG A 129 -0.57 16.99 7.33
CA ARG A 129 -0.93 18.21 6.60
C ARG A 129 -1.51 17.87 5.22
N MET A 130 -0.84 17.02 4.45
CA MET A 130 -1.32 16.57 3.13
C MET A 130 -2.68 15.85 3.22
N LEU A 131 -2.91 15.03 4.25
CA LEU A 131 -4.20 14.38 4.48
C LEU A 131 -5.31 15.38 4.79
N SER A 132 -5.00 16.46 5.51
CA SER A 132 -5.95 17.53 5.80
C SER A 132 -6.30 18.34 4.54
N THR A 133 -5.30 18.65 3.70
CA THR A 133 -5.51 19.28 2.39
C THR A 133 -6.33 18.36 1.47
N PHE A 134 -5.99 17.08 1.42
CA PHE A 134 -6.70 16.06 0.66
C PHE A 134 -8.17 15.89 1.10
N GLU A 135 -8.44 15.89 2.40
CA GLU A 135 -9.82 15.87 2.93
C GLU A 135 -10.62 17.06 2.39
N ARG A 136 -10.07 18.27 2.50
CA ARG A 136 -10.70 19.51 2.04
C ARG A 136 -10.99 19.48 0.53
N GLU A 137 -10.01 19.06 -0.27
CA GLU A 137 -10.12 19.06 -1.73
C GLU A 137 -11.04 17.96 -2.26
N THR A 138 -11.02 16.77 -1.65
CA THR A 138 -11.96 15.70 -2.00
C THR A 138 -13.40 16.04 -1.62
N CYS A 139 -13.59 16.90 -0.61
CA CYS A 139 -14.87 17.46 -0.25
C CYS A 139 -15.44 18.36 -1.36
N GLY A 140 -14.60 19.26 -1.90
CA GLY A 140 -15.00 20.31 -2.83
C GLY A 140 -15.68 21.49 -2.11
N PRO A 141 -16.02 22.57 -2.85
CA PRO A 141 -16.44 23.86 -2.27
C PRO A 141 -17.84 23.85 -1.63
N LEU A 142 -18.75 22.98 -2.09
CA LEU A 142 -20.14 22.89 -1.60
C LEU A 142 -20.55 21.43 -1.33
N PRO A 143 -20.00 20.79 -0.28
CA PRO A 143 -20.22 19.37 -0.04
C PRO A 143 -21.52 19.09 0.72
N SER A 144 -22.24 18.04 0.31
CA SER A 144 -23.30 17.46 1.14
C SER A 144 -22.71 16.85 2.42
N VAL A 145 -23.54 16.63 3.46
CA VAL A 145 -23.13 15.94 4.70
C VAL A 145 -22.44 14.62 4.39
N LYS A 146 -23.04 13.80 3.52
CA LYS A 146 -22.48 12.52 3.09
C LYS A 146 -21.12 12.67 2.39
N ARG A 147 -20.92 13.72 1.60
CA ARG A 147 -19.64 13.96 0.92
C ARG A 147 -18.55 14.36 1.91
N ARG A 148 -18.89 15.16 2.94
CA ARG A 148 -17.99 15.46 4.07
C ARG A 148 -17.58 14.19 4.80
N ASP A 149 -18.54 13.36 5.16
CA ASP A 149 -18.25 12.11 5.87
C ASP A 149 -17.37 11.17 5.04
N ASN A 150 -17.63 11.06 3.73
CA ASN A 150 -16.81 10.24 2.85
C ASN A 150 -15.37 10.76 2.72
N ALA A 151 -15.20 12.08 2.56
CA ALA A 151 -13.88 12.71 2.50
C ALA A 151 -13.09 12.47 3.79
N ARG A 152 -13.74 12.71 4.95
CA ARG A 152 -13.17 12.44 6.27
C ARG A 152 -12.80 10.98 6.47
N GLN A 153 -13.69 10.05 6.08
CA GLN A 153 -13.40 8.62 6.18
C GLN A 153 -12.22 8.21 5.30
N ARG A 154 -12.12 8.77 4.09
CA ARG A 154 -11.02 8.51 3.17
C ARG A 154 -9.69 9.01 3.76
N ALA A 155 -9.63 10.25 4.23
CA ALA A 155 -8.44 10.80 4.88
C ALA A 155 -8.06 9.97 6.13
N LYS A 156 -9.04 9.60 6.96
CA LYS A 156 -8.84 8.76 8.14
C LYS A 156 -8.24 7.40 7.78
N ARG A 157 -8.82 6.68 6.81
CA ARG A 157 -8.34 5.34 6.39
C ARG A 157 -6.92 5.38 5.84
N THR A 158 -6.59 6.44 5.09
CA THR A 158 -5.23 6.65 4.62
C THR A 158 -4.28 6.99 5.77
N GLY A 159 -4.71 7.80 6.73
CA GLY A 159 -3.96 8.05 7.96
C GLY A 159 -3.69 6.77 8.77
N ASP A 160 -4.71 5.91 8.92
CA ASP A 160 -4.58 4.61 9.59
C ASP A 160 -3.49 3.74 8.93
N PHE A 161 -3.34 3.78 7.60
CA PHE A 161 -2.29 3.07 6.88
C PHE A 161 -0.90 3.64 7.17
N PHE A 162 -0.71 4.97 7.10
CA PHE A 162 0.60 5.56 7.37
C PHE A 162 1.01 5.42 8.83
N GLU A 163 0.05 5.46 9.75
CA GLU A 163 0.31 5.17 11.16
C GLU A 163 0.69 3.70 11.38
N PHE A 164 0.03 2.77 10.68
CA PHE A 164 0.48 1.37 10.63
C PHE A 164 1.92 1.26 10.12
N CYS A 165 2.25 1.93 9.02
CA CYS A 165 3.59 1.90 8.45
C CYS A 165 4.62 2.50 9.41
N ARG A 166 4.31 3.62 10.05
CA ARG A 166 5.16 4.26 11.04
C ARG A 166 5.43 3.35 12.24
N ARG A 167 4.40 2.71 12.77
CA ARG A 167 4.53 1.77 13.89
C ARG A 167 5.32 0.52 13.49
N THR A 168 5.12 0.03 12.27
CA THR A 168 5.69 -1.25 11.81
C THR A 168 7.10 -1.10 11.26
N TYR A 169 7.39 -0.01 10.53
CA TYR A 169 8.64 0.22 9.77
C TYR A 169 9.42 1.45 10.24
N GLY A 170 8.89 2.24 11.18
CA GLY A 170 9.60 3.35 11.82
C GLY A 170 9.29 4.71 11.16
N PRO A 171 9.95 5.80 11.60
CA PRO A 171 9.68 7.15 11.08
C PRO A 171 9.99 7.28 9.59
N ASP A 172 11.03 6.59 9.10
CA ASP A 172 11.46 6.61 7.70
C ASP A 172 10.87 5.44 6.91
N PHE A 173 9.60 5.09 7.18
CA PHE A 173 8.98 3.87 6.65
C PHE A 173 9.00 3.79 5.12
N PHE A 174 8.97 4.92 4.39
CA PHE A 174 9.06 4.89 2.92
C PHE A 174 10.40 4.36 2.39
N ASP A 175 11.47 4.46 3.18
CA ASP A 175 12.81 4.00 2.80
C ASP A 175 13.03 2.54 3.19
N THR A 176 12.34 2.11 4.22
CA THR A 176 12.58 0.85 4.91
C THR A 176 11.54 -0.22 4.55
N MET A 177 10.32 0.17 4.17
CA MET A 177 9.24 -0.77 3.87
C MET A 177 9.30 -1.30 2.43
N SER A 178 9.01 -2.59 2.26
CA SER A 178 8.50 -3.10 0.97
C SER A 178 7.03 -2.69 0.87
N PRO A 179 6.62 -1.97 -0.20
CA PRO A 179 5.22 -1.57 -0.36
C PRO A 179 4.26 -2.76 -0.45
N SER A 180 4.73 -3.90 -0.99
CA SER A 180 3.94 -5.12 -1.05
C SER A 180 3.67 -5.72 0.33
N ASP A 181 4.69 -5.78 1.18
CA ASP A 181 4.59 -6.31 2.53
C ASP A 181 3.81 -5.36 3.45
N ALA A 182 4.00 -4.05 3.28
CA ALA A 182 3.24 -3.04 4.01
C ALA A 182 1.74 -3.16 3.74
N LEU A 183 1.33 -3.30 2.48
CA LEU A 183 -0.08 -3.45 2.12
C LEU A 183 -0.67 -4.79 2.60
N LEU A 184 0.08 -5.88 2.50
CA LEU A 184 -0.36 -7.20 2.99
C LEU A 184 -0.48 -7.22 4.52
N GLY A 185 0.52 -6.69 5.22
CA GLY A 185 0.51 -6.57 6.68
C GLY A 185 -0.65 -5.71 7.16
N PHE A 186 -0.90 -4.58 6.49
CA PHE A 186 -2.04 -3.73 6.81
C PHE A 186 -3.38 -4.43 6.57
N ALA A 187 -3.53 -5.13 5.44
CA ALA A 187 -4.74 -5.92 5.17
C ALA A 187 -4.97 -7.00 6.24
N THR A 188 -3.90 -7.67 6.66
CA THR A 188 -3.94 -8.69 7.73
C THR A 188 -4.39 -8.08 9.06
N GLU A 189 -3.88 -6.90 9.42
CA GLU A 189 -4.32 -6.18 10.62
C GLU A 189 -5.80 -5.78 10.54
N LEU A 190 -6.27 -5.31 9.38
CA LEU A 190 -7.68 -4.97 9.18
C LEU A 190 -8.60 -6.19 9.28
N TYR A 191 -8.17 -7.34 8.76
CA TYR A 191 -8.89 -8.60 8.95
C TYR A 191 -8.91 -9.03 10.42
N GLY A 192 -7.80 -8.84 11.15
CA GLY A 192 -7.75 -9.06 12.60
C GLY A 192 -8.71 -8.17 13.41
N ARG A 193 -9.14 -7.03 12.85
CA ARG A 193 -10.20 -6.17 13.40
C ARG A 193 -11.62 -6.62 13.01
N ASN A 194 -11.77 -7.81 12.43
CA ASN A 194 -13.03 -8.37 11.93
C ASN A 194 -13.72 -7.51 10.85
N LEU A 195 -12.92 -6.79 10.04
CA LEU A 195 -13.48 -6.02 8.92
C LEU A 195 -13.74 -6.92 7.71
N THR A 196 -14.85 -6.67 7.02
CA THR A 196 -15.19 -7.41 5.79
C THR A 196 -14.18 -7.14 4.68
N VAL A 197 -13.99 -8.11 3.77
CA VAL A 197 -13.16 -7.98 2.56
C VAL A 197 -13.50 -6.71 1.77
N SER A 198 -14.80 -6.36 1.69
CA SER A 198 -15.25 -5.12 1.06
C SER A 198 -14.68 -3.88 1.77
N THR A 199 -14.77 -3.82 3.11
CA THR A 199 -14.23 -2.72 3.90
C THR A 199 -12.71 -2.62 3.78
N VAL A 200 -11.99 -3.75 3.88
CA VAL A 200 -10.53 -3.80 3.69
C VAL A 200 -10.16 -3.25 2.31
N ARG A 201 -10.89 -3.64 1.26
CA ARG A 201 -10.69 -3.09 -0.08
C ARG A 201 -10.87 -1.57 -0.12
N HIS A 202 -11.87 -1.01 0.58
CA HIS A 202 -12.07 0.45 0.62
C HIS A 202 -10.91 1.19 1.30
N TYR A 203 -10.41 0.65 2.41
CA TYR A 203 -9.20 1.17 3.08
C TYR A 203 -8.04 1.28 2.10
N LEU A 204 -7.79 0.18 1.41
CA LEU A 204 -6.78 0.14 0.39
C LEU A 204 -7.11 1.24 -0.67
N ILE A 205 -8.34 1.32 -1.20
CA ILE A 205 -8.65 2.19 -2.35
C ILE A 205 -8.36 3.65 -2.00
N ASP A 206 -8.71 4.02 -0.78
CA ASP A 206 -8.50 5.36 -0.25
C ASP A 206 -6.98 5.70 -0.16
N VAL A 207 -6.12 4.75 0.22
CA VAL A 207 -4.65 4.90 0.19
C VAL A 207 -4.13 5.13 -1.23
N ARG A 208 -4.64 4.38 -2.21
CA ARG A 208 -4.24 4.56 -3.62
C ARG A 208 -4.65 5.92 -4.17
N ILE A 209 -5.90 6.34 -3.90
CA ILE A 209 -6.39 7.65 -4.35
C ILE A 209 -5.53 8.76 -3.77
N PHE A 210 -5.20 8.67 -2.47
CA PHE A 210 -4.27 9.61 -1.85
C PHE A 210 -2.88 9.56 -2.48
N SER A 211 -2.34 8.37 -2.76
CA SER A 211 -1.02 8.23 -3.37
C SER A 211 -0.95 8.86 -4.76
N SER A 212 -2.01 8.73 -5.56
CA SER A 212 -2.14 9.45 -6.84
C SER A 212 -2.23 10.96 -6.64
N TYR A 213 -3.06 11.42 -5.69
CA TYR A 213 -3.15 12.83 -5.34
C TYR A 213 -1.79 13.42 -4.91
N ALA A 214 -1.05 12.71 -4.07
CA ALA A 214 0.22 13.13 -3.54
C ALA A 214 1.32 13.24 -4.62
N VAL A 215 1.22 12.48 -5.72
CA VAL A 215 2.17 12.60 -6.84
C VAL A 215 2.07 13.98 -7.49
N ASP A 216 0.84 14.47 -7.70
CA ASP A 216 0.56 15.72 -8.41
C ASP A 216 0.50 16.94 -7.48
N SER A 217 0.53 16.75 -6.16
CA SER A 217 0.41 17.82 -5.17
C SER A 217 1.70 18.63 -5.03
N SER A 218 1.58 19.96 -5.03
CA SER A 218 2.68 20.88 -4.71
C SER A 218 3.07 20.87 -3.23
N GLU A 219 2.20 20.34 -2.34
CA GLU A 219 2.46 20.20 -0.90
C GLU A 219 3.18 18.87 -0.55
N ARG A 220 3.60 18.11 -1.57
CA ARG A 220 4.26 16.81 -1.40
C ARG A 220 5.48 16.95 -0.50
N ASP A 221 5.54 16.06 0.50
CA ASP A 221 6.73 15.95 1.34
C ASP A 221 7.96 15.66 0.45
N PRO A 222 9.03 16.49 0.51
CA PRO A 222 10.25 16.27 -0.27
C PRO A 222 10.88 14.88 -0.08
N SER A 223 10.64 14.24 1.07
CA SER A 223 11.10 12.88 1.38
C SER A 223 10.33 11.78 0.65
N VAL A 224 9.08 12.06 0.29
CA VAL A 224 8.22 11.17 -0.47
C VAL A 224 8.39 11.48 -1.95
N THR A 225 9.38 10.84 -2.56
CA THR A 225 9.60 10.98 -3.99
C THR A 225 8.42 10.42 -4.79
N GLU A 226 8.21 10.97 -5.98
CA GLU A 226 7.21 10.44 -6.92
C GLU A 226 7.43 8.96 -7.22
N ALA A 227 8.69 8.52 -7.32
CA ALA A 227 9.03 7.13 -7.55
C ALA A 227 8.50 6.21 -6.43
N LYS A 228 8.62 6.62 -5.16
CA LYS A 228 8.09 5.88 -4.00
C LYS A 228 6.57 5.74 -4.08
N LEU A 229 5.86 6.81 -4.42
CA LEU A 229 4.40 6.79 -4.56
C LEU A 229 3.94 5.95 -5.76
N ARG A 230 4.63 6.03 -6.89
CA ARG A 230 4.36 5.18 -8.06
C ARG A 230 4.61 3.70 -7.75
N HIS A 231 5.67 3.39 -7.01
CA HIS A 231 5.94 2.03 -6.55
C HIS A 231 4.83 1.52 -5.63
N LEU A 232 4.40 2.32 -4.64
CA LEU A 232 3.26 2.00 -3.78
C LEU A 232 1.98 1.75 -4.60
N ASN A 233 1.71 2.60 -5.59
CA ASN A 233 0.56 2.45 -6.50
C ASN A 233 0.60 1.15 -7.33
N ARG A 234 1.78 0.64 -7.71
CA ARG A 234 1.91 -0.65 -8.41
C ARG A 234 1.60 -1.81 -7.49
N ALA A 235 2.21 -1.85 -6.30
CA ALA A 235 1.96 -2.87 -5.28
C ALA A 235 0.47 -2.93 -4.90
N TYR A 236 -0.15 -1.75 -4.88
CA TYR A 236 -1.57 -1.58 -4.64
C TYR A 236 -2.47 -2.26 -5.68
N LEU A 237 -2.21 -2.02 -6.97
CA LEU A 237 -2.97 -2.63 -8.07
C LEU A 237 -2.88 -4.16 -8.03
N PHE A 238 -1.70 -4.68 -7.68
CA PHE A 238 -1.51 -6.11 -7.50
C PHE A 238 -2.33 -6.67 -6.33
N GLN A 239 -2.23 -6.08 -5.14
CA GLN A 239 -2.98 -6.54 -3.96
C GLN A 239 -4.49 -6.55 -4.22
N MET A 240 -4.99 -5.54 -4.93
CA MET A 240 -6.40 -5.44 -5.33
C MET A 240 -6.87 -6.50 -6.33
N LYS A 241 -5.95 -7.00 -7.16
CA LYS A 241 -6.19 -8.11 -8.09
C LYS A 241 -6.34 -9.42 -7.31
N GLN A 242 -5.49 -9.65 -6.30
CA GLN A 242 -5.54 -10.83 -5.44
C GLN A 242 -6.88 -10.94 -4.69
N MET A 243 -7.39 -9.82 -4.17
CA MET A 243 -8.67 -9.80 -3.43
C MET A 243 -9.92 -10.00 -4.31
N ARG A 244 -9.80 -10.08 -5.66
CA ARG A 244 -10.96 -10.06 -6.56
C ARG A 244 -11.90 -11.25 -6.34
N GLY A 245 -11.37 -12.45 -6.10
CA GLY A 245 -12.17 -13.67 -5.87
C GLY A 245 -13.00 -13.55 -4.59
N GLU A 246 -12.33 -13.33 -3.46
CA GLU A 246 -12.97 -13.15 -2.14
C GLU A 246 -14.07 -12.07 -2.15
N LEU A 247 -13.87 -10.99 -2.92
CA LEU A 247 -14.88 -9.94 -3.08
C LEU A 247 -16.09 -10.38 -3.88
N GLN A 248 -15.92 -11.21 -4.91
CA GLN A 248 -17.03 -11.75 -5.68
C GLN A 248 -17.89 -12.66 -4.80
N ASP A 249 -17.24 -13.52 -4.02
CA ASP A 249 -17.91 -14.45 -3.10
C ASP A 249 -18.66 -13.70 -2.01
N HIS A 250 -18.01 -12.77 -1.32
CA HIS A 250 -18.64 -11.94 -0.30
C HIS A 250 -19.82 -11.12 -0.83
N ARG A 251 -19.73 -10.62 -2.07
CA ARG A 251 -20.84 -9.90 -2.73
C ARG A 251 -21.97 -10.83 -3.14
N ALA A 252 -21.68 -12.06 -3.52
CA ALA A 252 -22.70 -13.08 -3.81
C ALA A 252 -23.45 -13.44 -2.53
N GLU A 253 -22.73 -13.72 -1.44
CA GLU A 253 -23.30 -14.00 -0.12
C GLU A 253 -24.13 -12.83 0.41
N SER A 254 -23.60 -11.60 0.36
CA SER A 254 -24.32 -10.40 0.78
C SER A 254 -25.61 -10.18 -0.04
N ARG A 255 -25.61 -10.55 -1.33
CA ARG A 255 -26.82 -10.48 -2.17
C ARG A 255 -27.80 -11.57 -1.81
N ALA A 256 -27.35 -12.81 -1.63
CA ALA A 256 -28.19 -13.92 -1.20
C ALA A 256 -28.87 -13.64 0.15
N HIS A 257 -28.11 -13.15 1.14
CA HIS A 257 -28.63 -12.76 2.44
C HIS A 257 -29.66 -11.62 2.36
N LYS A 258 -29.40 -10.60 1.52
CA LYS A 258 -30.36 -9.52 1.29
C LYS A 258 -31.62 -10.04 0.57
N SER A 259 -31.48 -10.89 -0.43
CA SER A 259 -32.58 -11.52 -1.16
C SER A 259 -33.47 -12.40 -0.26
N ALA A 260 -32.88 -13.17 0.65
CA ALA A 260 -33.62 -13.97 1.63
C ALA A 260 -34.47 -13.10 2.59
N ARG A 261 -34.12 -11.82 2.76
CA ARG A 261 -34.84 -10.86 3.60
C ARG A 261 -35.76 -9.93 2.79
N ILE A 262 -35.82 -10.10 1.47
CA ILE A 262 -36.74 -9.35 0.62
C ILE A 262 -38.11 -10.03 0.71
N ILE A 263 -39.06 -9.28 1.26
CA ILE A 263 -40.48 -9.65 1.30
C ILE A 263 -41.04 -9.57 -0.13
N SER A 264 -41.79 -10.59 -0.56
CA SER A 264 -42.37 -10.65 -1.89
C SER A 264 -43.39 -9.51 -2.12
N HIS A 265 -43.64 -9.16 -3.38
CA HIS A 265 -44.62 -8.12 -3.72
C HIS A 265 -46.04 -8.46 -3.22
N MET A 266 -46.40 -9.75 -3.14
CA MET A 266 -47.69 -10.19 -2.57
C MET A 266 -47.74 -9.96 -1.07
N GLU A 267 -46.68 -10.30 -0.34
CA GLU A 267 -46.60 -10.06 1.10
C GLU A 267 -46.59 -8.56 1.44
N VAL A 268 -45.91 -7.72 0.64
CA VAL A 268 -45.99 -6.25 0.79
C VAL A 268 -47.42 -5.74 0.59
N ARG A 269 -48.19 -6.34 -0.33
CA ARG A 269 -49.60 -5.98 -0.58
C ARG A 269 -50.50 -6.43 0.57
N TRP A 270 -50.19 -7.59 1.17
CA TRP A 270 -50.85 -8.10 2.37
C TRP A 270 -50.60 -7.22 3.59
N VAL A 271 -49.35 -6.88 3.88
CA VAL A 271 -48.96 -6.01 5.02
C VAL A 271 -49.58 -4.61 4.91
N LYS A 272 -49.70 -4.08 3.68
CA LYS A 272 -50.41 -2.81 3.43
C LYS A 272 -51.91 -2.89 3.64
N ARG A 273 -52.54 -4.06 3.41
CA ARG A 273 -53.98 -4.28 3.63
C ARG A 273 -54.31 -4.54 5.10
N SER A 274 -53.38 -5.13 5.85
CA SER A 274 -53.59 -5.53 7.24
C SER A 274 -53.28 -4.43 8.28
N ASN A 275 -52.92 -3.21 7.85
CA ASN A 275 -52.61 -2.06 8.71
C ASN A 275 -51.50 -2.33 9.77
N VAL A 276 -50.68 -3.35 9.57
CA VAL A 276 -49.58 -3.73 10.47
C VAL A 276 -48.37 -2.84 10.19
N ARG A 277 -47.76 -2.25 11.24
CA ARG A 277 -46.55 -1.43 11.11
C ARG A 277 -45.40 -2.27 10.54
N VAL A 278 -44.94 -1.92 9.36
CA VAL A 278 -43.72 -2.48 8.75
C VAL A 278 -42.51 -2.07 9.60
N PRO A 279 -41.65 -3.00 10.05
CA PRO A 279 -40.41 -2.67 10.75
C PRO A 279 -39.52 -1.79 9.87
N SER A 280 -38.87 -0.78 10.47
CA SER A 280 -38.18 0.35 9.84
C SER A 280 -36.88 0.02 9.08
N GLY A 281 -36.80 -1.12 8.38
CA GLY A 281 -35.64 -1.58 7.63
C GLY A 281 -35.90 -2.12 6.21
N THR A 282 -37.15 -2.17 5.73
CA THR A 282 -37.45 -2.75 4.41
C THR A 282 -37.39 -1.69 3.31
N SER A 283 -36.37 -1.77 2.44
CA SER A 283 -36.23 -0.89 1.28
C SER A 283 -37.18 -1.30 0.15
N ARG A 284 -37.95 -0.35 -0.39
CA ARG A 284 -38.85 -0.54 -1.52
C ARG A 284 -38.05 -0.53 -2.83
N VAL A 285 -38.06 -1.62 -3.60
CA VAL A 285 -37.40 -1.67 -4.91
C VAL A 285 -38.20 -0.86 -5.94
N ARG A 286 -37.57 0.16 -6.54
CA ARG A 286 -37.95 0.64 -7.88
C ARG A 286 -37.25 -0.27 -8.89
N SER A 287 -38.01 -0.80 -9.84
CA SER A 287 -37.54 -1.68 -10.91
C SER A 287 -36.31 -1.11 -11.63
N PRO A 288 -35.37 -1.94 -12.11
CA PRO A 288 -34.16 -1.47 -12.75
C PRO A 288 -34.52 -0.83 -14.10
N LYS A 289 -34.34 0.49 -14.22
CA LYS A 289 -34.17 1.12 -15.52
C LYS A 289 -32.78 0.72 -16.00
N PHE A 290 -32.72 -0.16 -17.00
CA PHE A 290 -31.51 -0.35 -17.80
C PHE A 290 -31.09 1.01 -18.35
N CYS A 291 -29.96 1.51 -17.88
CA CYS A 291 -29.25 2.62 -18.50
C CYS A 291 -27.79 2.18 -18.59
N SER A 292 -27.42 1.69 -19.77
CA SER A 292 -26.04 1.51 -20.18
C SER A 292 -25.35 2.87 -20.12
N MET A 293 -24.43 3.04 -19.16
CA MET A 293 -23.50 4.17 -19.18
C MET A 293 -22.07 3.64 -19.27
N ASP A 294 -21.44 4.15 -20.33
CA ASP A 294 -20.14 3.84 -20.89
C ASP A 294 -18.99 4.26 -19.96
N VAL A 295 -17.86 3.55 -20.01
CA VAL A 295 -16.72 3.63 -19.08
C VAL A 295 -15.78 4.80 -19.42
N ARG A 296 -16.23 5.82 -20.16
CA ARG A 296 -15.37 6.90 -20.71
C ARG A 296 -15.63 8.30 -20.14
N THR A 297 -16.15 8.44 -18.93
CA THR A 297 -16.43 9.77 -18.34
C THR A 297 -15.76 10.00 -16.99
N ILE A 298 -14.47 9.69 -16.88
CA ILE A 298 -13.58 10.20 -15.83
C ILE A 298 -12.27 10.64 -16.49
N GLN A 299 -12.33 11.64 -17.37
CA GLN A 299 -11.12 12.28 -17.91
C GLN A 299 -11.31 13.76 -18.26
N ARG A 300 -12.33 14.42 -17.71
CA ARG A 300 -12.52 15.87 -17.84
C ARG A 300 -13.04 16.45 -16.54
N CYS A 301 -12.13 16.66 -15.60
CA CYS A 301 -12.25 17.61 -14.49
C CYS A 301 -10.87 17.80 -13.84
N VAL A 302 -9.88 18.17 -14.66
CA VAL A 302 -8.71 18.94 -14.24
C VAL A 302 -8.47 19.87 -15.43
N VAL A 303 -8.58 21.17 -15.18
CA VAL A 303 -8.15 22.21 -16.13
C VAL A 303 -6.64 22.18 -16.20
#